data_AF-A0A537KDW4-F1
#
_entry.id   AF-A0A537KDW4-F1
#
_cell.length_a   1.000
_cell.length_b   1.000
_cell.length_c   1.000
_cell.angle_alpha   90.00
_cell.angle_beta   90.00
_cell.angle_gamma   90.00
#
_symmetry.space_group_name_H-M   'P 1'
#
loop_
_entity.id
_entity.type
_entity.pdbx_description
1 polymer ?
#
loop_
_entity_poly.entity_id
_entity_poly.type
_entity_poly.pdbx_seq_one_letter_code
_entity_poly.pdbx_strand_id
1 'polypeptide(L)'
;MYHIVITRKKQILLSFLNIRVIVNEKEIYPVKQGQRIVISIEKNNPKIVVTDGYHFTQPLELVYHHLHVYYFKIICAIDDTQLLAGSGVLILFYLMGFVTGIFILKLASLFPVLYFLFLYYINRKEFIQIQAV
;
A
#
# COMPACT_ATOMS: atom_id res chain seq x y z
N MET A 1 20.61 18.32 11.65
CA MET A 1 20.28 16.90 11.42
C MET A 1 18.78 16.79 11.29
N TYR A 2 18.30 16.22 10.20
CA TYR A 2 16.86 16.08 9.92
C TYR A 2 16.44 14.63 10.11
N HIS A 3 15.19 14.39 10.46
CA HIS A 3 14.66 13.03 10.62
C HIS A 3 13.42 12.81 9.78
N ILE A 4 13.28 11.59 9.26
CA ILE A 4 12.03 11.08 8.72
C ILE A 4 11.62 9.90 9.57
N VAL A 5 10.41 9.95 10.09
CA VAL A 5 9.79 8.85 10.80
C VAL A 5 8.79 8.21 9.87
N ILE A 6 8.99 6.92 9.57
CA ILE A 6 8.10 6.18 8.68
C ILE A 6 7.49 5.01 9.45
N THR A 7 6.18 4.88 9.33
CA THR A 7 5.43 3.74 9.88
C THR A 7 4.70 3.02 8.75
N ARG A 8 4.60 1.69 8.83
CA ARG A 8 3.76 0.90 7.91
C ARG A 8 2.49 0.45 8.62
N LYS A 9 1.33 0.71 8.01
CA LYS A 9 0.05 0.18 8.50
C LYS A 9 0.09 -1.34 8.58
N LYS A 10 -0.48 -1.91 9.64
CA LYS A 10 -0.64 -3.36 9.80
C LYS A 10 -1.78 -3.83 8.89
N GLN A 11 -1.45 -4.63 7.87
CA GLN A 11 -2.38 -5.14 6.86
C GLN A 11 -2.09 -6.62 6.61
N ILE A 12 -2.68 -7.49 7.42
CA ILE A 12 -2.32 -8.91 7.54
C ILE A 12 -2.45 -9.63 6.19
N LEU A 13 -3.50 -9.32 5.42
CA LEU A 13 -3.77 -9.96 4.12
C LEU A 13 -2.79 -9.51 3.03
N LEU A 14 -2.06 -8.41 3.27
CA LEU A 14 -1.01 -7.88 2.39
C LEU A 14 0.38 -8.00 3.03
N SER A 15 0.56 -8.95 3.94
CA SER A 15 1.84 -9.21 4.64
C SER A 15 2.96 -9.71 3.73
N PHE A 16 2.62 -10.33 2.61
CA PHE A 16 3.59 -10.77 1.61
C PHE A 16 4.30 -9.61 0.89
N LEU A 17 3.77 -8.38 0.95
CA LEU A 17 4.41 -7.21 0.32
C LEU A 17 5.68 -6.80 1.06
N ASN A 18 6.81 -6.82 0.34
CA ASN A 18 8.12 -6.41 0.86
C ASN A 18 8.37 -4.91 0.68
N ILE A 19 7.70 -4.11 1.49
CA ILE A 19 7.78 -2.65 1.45
C ILE A 19 9.16 -2.15 1.86
N ARG A 20 9.73 -1.30 1.02
CA ARG A 20 11.03 -0.64 1.15
C ARG A 20 10.86 0.85 0.89
N VAL A 21 11.57 1.66 1.65
CA VAL A 21 11.70 3.10 1.43
C VAL A 21 13.06 3.35 0.81
N ILE A 22 13.08 4.08 -0.29
CA ILE A 22 14.29 4.55 -0.95
C ILE A 22 14.45 6.04 -0.67
N VAL A 23 15.59 6.45 -0.13
CA VAL A 23 15.94 7.84 0.13
C VAL A 23 17.08 8.27 -0.80
N ASN A 24 16.88 9.40 -1.47
CA ASN A 24 17.82 10.00 -2.42
C ASN A 24 18.32 9.01 -3.49
N GLU A 25 17.45 8.09 -3.91
CA GLU A 25 17.71 7.08 -4.95
C GLU A 25 18.87 6.10 -4.63
N LYS A 26 19.39 6.12 -3.39
CA LYS A 26 20.59 5.35 -3.00
C LYS A 26 20.35 4.47 -1.79
N GLU A 27 19.76 5.02 -0.74
CA GLU A 27 19.62 4.31 0.54
C GLU A 27 18.28 3.58 0.60
N ILE A 28 18.30 2.29 0.92
CA ILE A 28 17.11 1.43 0.94
C ILE A 28 16.88 0.92 2.36
N TYR A 29 15.69 1.22 2.90
CA TYR A 29 15.27 0.83 4.24
C TYR A 29 14.05 -0.09 4.16
N PRO A 30 14.14 -1.37 4.55
CA PRO A 30 12.98 -2.25 4.61
C PRO A 30 12.04 -1.83 5.76
N VAL A 31 10.72 -1.81 5.51
CA VAL A 31 9.69 -1.44 6.49
C VAL A 31 8.73 -2.60 6.70
N LYS A 32 8.93 -3.34 7.81
CA LYS A 32 8.03 -4.44 8.19
C LYS A 32 6.69 -3.89 8.68
N GLN A 33 5.67 -4.74 8.69
CA GLN A 33 4.33 -4.35 9.15
C GLN A 33 4.33 -3.89 10.60
N GLY A 34 3.66 -2.76 10.87
CA GLY A 34 3.61 -2.17 12.20
C GLY A 34 4.95 -1.63 12.71
N GLN A 35 6.02 -1.72 11.91
CA GLN A 35 7.32 -1.21 12.28
C GLN A 35 7.37 0.31 12.08
N ARG A 36 7.98 0.99 13.04
CA ARG A 36 8.42 2.37 12.93
C ARG A 36 9.91 2.39 12.65
N ILE A 37 10.33 3.09 11.60
CA ILE A 37 11.73 3.35 11.30
C ILE A 37 12.00 4.85 11.40
N VAL A 38 13.21 5.21 11.80
CA VAL A 38 13.69 6.60 11.86
C VAL A 38 14.91 6.69 10.96
N ILE A 39 14.82 7.52 9.93
CA ILE A 39 15.90 7.77 8.98
C ILE A 39 16.47 9.15 9.30
N SER A 40 17.77 9.22 9.51
CA SER A 40 18.47 10.48 9.76
C SER A 40 19.08 11.00 8.47
N ILE A 41 18.89 12.28 8.20
CA ILE A 41 19.30 12.93 6.95
C ILE A 41 20.17 14.14 7.27
N GLU A 42 21.29 14.24 6.54
CA GLU A 42 22.25 15.32 6.69
C GLU A 42 21.95 16.51 5.77
N LYS A 43 21.42 16.26 4.57
CA LYS A 43 21.16 17.29 3.55
C LYS A 43 19.67 17.63 3.46
N ASN A 44 19.36 18.90 3.29
CA ASN A 44 18.00 19.35 3.02
C ASN A 44 17.55 18.88 1.61
N ASN A 45 16.24 18.88 1.37
CA ASN A 45 15.62 18.40 0.12
C ASN A 45 15.77 16.89 -0.14
N PRO A 46 15.55 15.99 0.84
CA PRO A 46 15.59 14.57 0.55
C PRO A 46 14.38 14.14 -0.28
N LYS A 47 14.64 13.21 -1.20
CA LYS A 47 13.65 12.59 -2.08
C LYS A 47 13.33 11.19 -1.58
N ILE A 48 12.05 10.92 -1.35
CA ILE A 48 11.58 9.62 -0.83
C ILE A 48 10.73 8.94 -1.90
N VAL A 49 10.99 7.64 -2.11
CA VAL A 49 10.15 6.75 -2.90
C VAL A 49 9.86 5.51 -2.08
N VAL A 50 8.62 5.03 -2.09
CA VAL A 50 8.26 3.75 -1.46
C VAL A 50 7.97 2.72 -2.54
N THR A 51 8.44 1.50 -2.33
CA THR A 51 8.29 0.40 -3.28
C THR A 51 8.18 -0.95 -2.60
N ASP A 52 7.51 -1.90 -3.22
CA ASP A 52 7.62 -3.33 -2.90
C ASP A 52 8.53 -4.10 -3.88
N GLY A 53 9.05 -3.43 -4.92
CA GLY A 53 9.79 -4.01 -6.04
C GLY A 53 9.00 -4.04 -7.36
N TYR A 54 7.68 -3.90 -7.30
CA TYR A 54 6.81 -3.87 -8.48
C TYR A 54 6.01 -2.56 -8.56
N HIS A 55 5.50 -2.09 -7.43
CA HIS A 55 4.86 -0.80 -7.26
C HIS A 55 5.87 0.24 -6.83
N PHE A 56 5.76 1.46 -7.38
CA PHE A 56 6.61 2.59 -7.03
C PHE A 56 5.74 3.82 -6.87
N THR A 57 5.85 4.48 -5.72
CA THR A 57 5.18 5.76 -5.51
C THR A 57 5.83 6.85 -6.35
N GLN A 58 5.10 7.95 -6.58
CA GLN A 58 5.75 9.15 -7.08
C GLN A 58 6.80 9.63 -6.06
N PRO A 59 7.94 10.15 -6.53
CA PRO A 59 8.94 10.68 -5.61
C PRO A 59 8.41 11.91 -4.86
N LEU A 60 8.56 11.89 -3.54
CA LEU A 60 8.21 12.99 -2.67
C LEU A 60 9.47 13.72 -2.23
N GLU A 61 9.64 14.97 -2.65
CA GLU A 61 10.71 15.84 -2.20
C GLU A 61 10.27 16.61 -0.95
N LEU A 62 11.07 16.55 0.11
CA LEU A 62 10.76 17.20 1.38
C LEU A 62 11.58 18.46 1.58
N VAL A 63 10.97 19.56 1.98
CA VAL A 63 11.70 20.80 2.24
C VAL A 63 11.66 21.12 3.73
N TYR A 64 12.80 20.98 4.41
CA TYR A 64 12.93 21.28 5.83
C TYR A 64 13.24 22.77 6.02
N HIS A 65 12.22 23.56 6.38
CA HIS A 65 12.38 24.96 6.77
C HIS A 65 12.48 25.15 8.29
N HIS A 66 11.39 24.86 9.01
CA HIS A 66 11.31 25.00 10.46
C HIS A 66 11.07 23.66 11.19
N LEU A 67 10.55 22.66 10.47
CA LEU A 67 10.39 21.31 10.97
C LEU A 67 11.71 20.57 10.79
N HIS A 68 12.16 19.88 11.84
CA HIS A 68 13.32 18.98 11.77
C HIS A 68 12.93 17.52 11.61
N VAL A 69 11.63 17.21 11.68
CA VAL A 69 11.08 15.85 11.62
C VAL A 69 9.82 15.83 10.77
N TYR A 70 9.74 14.89 9.82
CA TYR A 70 8.49 14.55 9.14
C TYR A 70 8.02 13.16 9.54
N TYR A 71 6.70 13.01 9.70
CA TYR A 71 6.05 11.75 10.00
C TYR A 71 5.26 11.27 8.78
N PHE A 72 5.55 10.05 8.35
CA PHE A 72 4.83 9.39 7.28
C PHE A 72 4.27 8.05 7.70
N LYS A 73 3.11 7.75 7.13
CA LYS A 73 2.48 6.44 7.20
C LYS A 73 2.38 5.88 5.79
N ILE A 74 2.96 4.71 5.59
CA ILE A 74 2.81 3.92 4.38
C ILE A 74 1.53 3.10 4.52
N ILE A 75 0.65 3.27 3.54
CA ILE A 75 -0.56 2.48 3.39
C ILE A 75 -0.63 1.86 1.99
N CYS A 76 -1.41 0.80 1.85
CA CYS A 76 -1.84 0.32 0.54
C CYS A 76 -3.26 0.84 0.21
N ALA A 77 -3.56 1.00 -1.07
CA ALA A 77 -4.88 1.41 -1.57
C ALA A 77 -5.99 0.42 -1.19
N ILE A 78 -5.63 -0.85 -1.00
CA ILE A 78 -6.52 -1.90 -0.53
C ILE A 78 -6.23 -2.19 0.94
N ASP A 79 -7.29 -2.30 1.75
CA ASP A 79 -7.21 -2.66 3.16
C ASP A 79 -7.72 -4.07 3.47
N ASP A 80 -7.36 -4.60 4.65
CA ASP A 80 -7.82 -5.91 5.10
C ASP A 80 -9.35 -6.02 5.13
N THR A 81 -10.03 -4.94 5.54
CA THR A 81 -11.50 -4.87 5.60
C THR A 81 -12.13 -4.97 4.22
N GLN A 82 -11.54 -4.32 3.21
CA GLN A 82 -12.02 -4.37 1.82
C GLN A 82 -11.79 -5.77 1.22
N LEU A 83 -10.64 -6.39 1.49
CA LEU A 83 -10.35 -7.76 1.05
C LEU A 83 -11.31 -8.77 1.66
N LEU A 84 -11.63 -8.64 2.95
CA LEU A 84 -12.61 -9.49 3.64
C LEU A 84 -14.02 -9.26 3.08
N ALA A 85 -14.45 -8.02 2.92
CA ALA A 85 -15.75 -7.70 2.34
C ALA A 85 -15.90 -8.22 0.91
N GLY A 86 -14.87 -8.04 0.06
CA GLY A 86 -14.84 -8.57 -1.30
C GLY A 86 -14.88 -10.09 -1.34
N SER A 87 -14.19 -10.77 -0.41
CA SER A 87 -14.26 -12.22 -0.26
C SER A 87 -15.66 -12.69 0.15
N GLY A 88 -16.32 -11.96 1.06
CA GLY A 88 -17.70 -12.24 1.46
C GLY A 88 -18.69 -12.11 0.28
N VAL A 89 -18.58 -11.04 -0.51
CA VAL A 89 -19.41 -10.84 -1.72
C VAL A 89 -19.20 -11.96 -2.73
N LEU A 90 -17.93 -12.34 -2.97
CA LEU A 90 -17.61 -13.45 -3.86
C LEU A 90 -18.28 -14.75 -3.40
N ILE A 91 -18.11 -15.13 -2.12
CA ILE A 91 -18.69 -16.36 -1.58
C ILE A 91 -20.20 -16.34 -1.70
N LEU A 92 -20.84 -15.23 -1.29
CA LEU A 92 -22.29 -15.09 -1.32
C LEU A 92 -22.85 -15.26 -2.74
N PHE A 93 -22.33 -14.51 -3.71
CA PHE A 93 -22.83 -14.57 -5.09
C PHE A 93 -22.53 -15.90 -5.76
N TYR A 94 -21.37 -16.49 -5.45
CA TYR A 94 -21.02 -17.80 -5.98
C TYR A 94 -22.00 -18.88 -5.47
N LEU A 95 -22.28 -18.91 -4.15
CA LEU A 95 -23.22 -19.85 -3.55
C LEU A 95 -24.65 -19.62 -4.05
N MET A 96 -25.09 -18.37 -4.16
CA MET A 96 -26.41 -18.04 -4.73
C MET A 96 -26.52 -18.52 -6.18
N GLY A 97 -25.52 -18.24 -7.02
CA GLY A 97 -25.47 -18.72 -8.40
C GLY A 97 -25.39 -20.24 -8.50
N PHE A 98 -24.75 -20.90 -7.53
CA PHE A 98 -24.71 -22.36 -7.44
C PHE A 98 -26.09 -22.95 -7.12
N VAL A 99 -26.77 -22.44 -6.09
CA VAL A 99 -28.08 -22.94 -5.65
C VAL A 99 -29.18 -22.64 -6.66
N THR A 100 -29.18 -21.44 -7.25
CA THR A 100 -30.21 -21.02 -8.21
C THR A 100 -29.97 -21.53 -9.64
N GLY A 101 -28.77 -22.03 -9.92
CA GLY A 101 -28.35 -22.39 -11.28
C GLY A 101 -28.07 -21.19 -12.20
N ILE A 102 -28.20 -19.95 -11.71
CA ILE A 102 -28.01 -18.74 -12.51
C ILE A 102 -26.50 -18.51 -12.74
N PHE A 103 -26.06 -18.75 -13.97
CA PHE A 103 -24.66 -18.59 -14.35
C PHE A 103 -24.13 -17.15 -14.20
N ILE A 104 -24.98 -16.14 -14.47
CA ILE A 104 -24.61 -14.72 -14.37
C ILE A 104 -24.15 -14.35 -12.95
N LEU A 105 -24.76 -14.92 -11.90
CA LEU A 105 -24.36 -14.67 -10.52
C LEU A 105 -22.96 -15.23 -10.21
N LYS A 106 -22.59 -16.36 -10.82
CA LYS A 106 -21.23 -16.93 -10.73
C LYS A 106 -20.19 -16.09 -11.47
N LEU A 107 -20.57 -15.45 -12.57
CA LEU A 107 -19.68 -14.49 -13.24
C LEU A 107 -19.53 -13.21 -12.40
N ALA A 108 -20.64 -12.69 -11.86
CA ALA A 108 -20.64 -11.50 -11.02
C ALA A 108 -19.82 -11.69 -9.73
N SER A 109 -19.77 -12.92 -9.17
CA SER A 109 -18.94 -13.20 -7.99
C SER A 109 -17.44 -12.99 -8.22
N LEU A 110 -16.97 -12.98 -9.47
CA LEU A 110 -15.57 -12.70 -9.80
C LEU A 110 -15.24 -11.21 -9.80
N PHE A 111 -16.25 -10.32 -9.76
CA PHE A 111 -16.04 -8.88 -9.82
C PHE A 111 -15.09 -8.34 -8.74
N PRO A 112 -15.21 -8.73 -7.44
CA PRO A 112 -14.26 -8.28 -6.42
C PRO A 112 -12.81 -8.68 -6.74
N VAL A 113 -12.60 -9.89 -7.26
CA VAL A 113 -11.26 -10.37 -7.65
C VAL A 113 -10.70 -9.56 -8.81
N LEU A 114 -11.50 -9.34 -9.85
CA LEU A 114 -11.10 -8.53 -11.00
C LEU A 114 -10.78 -7.08 -10.58
N TYR A 115 -11.56 -6.50 -9.67
CA TYR A 115 -11.33 -5.17 -9.15
C TYR A 115 -10.01 -5.07 -8.38
N PHE A 116 -9.70 -6.02 -7.48
CA PHE A 116 -8.43 -6.02 -6.75
C PHE A 116 -7.24 -6.28 -7.66
N LEU A 117 -7.38 -7.16 -8.67
CA LEU A 117 -6.35 -7.36 -9.69
C LEU A 117 -6.12 -6.10 -10.51
N PHE A 118 -7.17 -5.36 -10.86
CA PHE A 118 -7.03 -4.09 -11.57
C PHE A 118 -6.22 -3.08 -10.73
N LEU A 119 -6.56 -2.91 -9.46
CA LEU A 119 -5.82 -2.02 -8.56
C LEU A 119 -4.36 -2.42 -8.41
N TYR A 120 -4.08 -3.72 -8.28
CA TYR A 120 -2.72 -4.25 -8.13
C TYR A 120 -1.93 -4.15 -9.45
N TYR A 121 -2.45 -4.63 -10.58
CA TYR A 121 -1.67 -4.76 -11.80
C TYR A 121 -1.66 -3.50 -12.66
N ILE A 122 -2.76 -2.74 -12.68
CA ILE A 122 -2.93 -1.58 -13.56
C ILE A 122 -2.61 -0.30 -12.80
N ASN A 123 -3.19 -0.08 -11.62
CA ASN A 123 -3.00 1.16 -10.87
C ASN A 123 -1.73 1.17 -9.99
N ARG A 124 -0.58 0.88 -10.62
CA ARG A 124 0.65 0.55 -9.88
C ARG A 124 1.23 1.70 -9.05
N LYS A 125 1.01 2.94 -9.48
CA LYS A 125 1.58 4.15 -8.84
C LYS A 125 0.81 4.58 -7.61
N GLU A 126 -0.48 4.24 -7.54
CA GLU A 126 -1.37 4.64 -6.45
C GLU A 126 -1.62 3.50 -5.47
N PHE A 127 -1.16 2.28 -5.79
CA PHE A 127 -1.33 1.11 -4.94
C PHE A 127 -0.64 1.28 -3.58
N ILE A 128 0.58 1.82 -3.56
CA ILE A 128 1.27 2.22 -2.32
C ILE A 128 1.12 3.73 -2.18
N GLN A 129 0.80 4.21 -0.98
CA GLN A 129 0.63 5.63 -0.71
C GLN A 129 1.43 6.05 0.51
N ILE A 130 1.99 7.26 0.43
CA ILE A 130 2.69 7.92 1.51
C ILE A 130 1.75 9.00 2.04
N GLN A 131 1.32 8.87 3.30
CA GLN A 131 0.47 9.86 3.97
C GLN A 131 1.26 10.58 5.04
N ALA A 132 1.24 11.91 5.03
CA ALA A 132 1.76 12.72 6.13
C ALA A 132 0.85 12.57 7.36
N VAL A 133 1.45 12.48 8.55
CA VAL A 133 0.76 12.35 9.85
C VAL A 133 1.04 13.56 10.71
#